data_AF-Q16EC5-F1
#
_entry.id   AF-Q16EC5-F1
#
_cell.length_a   1.000
_cell.length_b   1.000
_cell.length_c   1.000
_cell.angle_alpha   90.00
_cell.angle_beta   90.00
_cell.angle_gamma   90.00
#
_symmetry.space_group_name_H-M   'P 1'
#
loop_
_entity.id
_entity.type
_entity.pdbx_description
1 polymer ?
#
loop_
_entity_poly.entity_id
_entity_poly.type
_entity_poly.pdbx_seq_one_letter_code
_entity_poly.pdbx_strand_id
1 'polypeptide(L)'
;FKNRQYWRQHIRLHVVGEVKCEICGRMTPNRVAYRSHKKNAHGDRNHKCEWCGKSFTKALTLREHVASRHTGATLYSCSFCPKTFNSNANMHSHQKKMHPVEWLAAKTSKETSKAKAREPGSGEVESEDDSIDT
;
A
#
# COMPACT_ATOMS: atom_id res chain seq x y z
N PHE A 1 16.03 -3.18 0.05
CA PHE A 1 15.87 -2.70 -1.34
C PHE A 1 16.67 -3.61 -2.25
N LYS A 2 16.08 -4.15 -3.33
CA LYS A 2 16.76 -5.12 -4.21
C LYS A 2 17.90 -4.52 -5.05
N ASN A 3 17.98 -3.19 -5.15
CA ASN A 3 19.04 -2.47 -5.87
C ASN A 3 19.27 -1.08 -5.23
N ARG A 4 20.55 -0.67 -5.16
CA ARG A 4 21.02 0.59 -4.57
C ARG A 4 20.42 1.84 -5.24
N GLN A 5 20.12 1.79 -6.54
CA GLN A 5 19.45 2.88 -7.25
C GLN A 5 18.01 3.10 -6.75
N TYR A 6 17.25 2.01 -6.56
CA TYR A 6 15.91 2.09 -5.99
C TYR A 6 15.92 2.62 -4.56
N TRP A 7 16.96 2.29 -3.77
CA TRP A 7 17.13 2.87 -2.43
C TRP A 7 17.39 4.39 -2.51
N ARG A 8 18.31 4.85 -3.36
CA ARG A 8 18.54 6.30 -3.56
C ARG A 8 17.28 7.04 -4.01
N GLN A 9 16.44 6.40 -4.82
CA GLN A 9 15.15 6.97 -5.22
C GLN A 9 14.13 6.97 -4.08
N HIS A 10 14.12 5.94 -3.24
CA HIS A 10 13.24 5.84 -2.09
C HIS A 10 13.60 6.83 -0.96
N ILE A 11 14.89 7.06 -0.65
CA ILE A 11 15.32 8.08 0.35
C ILE A 11 14.80 9.47 -0.02
N ARG A 12 14.80 9.82 -1.31
CA ARG A 12 14.29 11.11 -1.79
C ARG A 12 12.81 11.36 -1.46
N LEU A 13 12.07 10.31 -1.09
CA LEU A 13 10.68 10.41 -0.62
C LEU A 13 10.57 10.72 0.88
N HIS A 14 11.60 10.37 1.65
CA HIS A 14 11.74 10.61 3.09
C HIS A 14 12.46 11.92 3.40
N VAL A 15 12.61 12.83 2.44
CA VAL A 15 13.05 14.19 2.74
C VAL A 15 12.00 14.79 3.68
N VAL A 16 12.37 14.89 4.95
CA VAL A 16 11.56 15.47 6.03
C VAL A 16 11.58 16.98 5.83
N GLY A 17 10.41 17.54 5.57
CA GLY A 17 10.24 18.96 5.28
C GLY A 17 8.81 19.21 4.83
N GLU A 18 8.22 20.26 5.36
CA GLU A 18 6.86 20.61 5.02
C GLU A 18 6.79 21.10 3.57
N VAL A 19 5.91 20.48 2.79
CA VAL A 19 5.71 20.83 1.38
C VAL A 19 4.37 21.52 1.25
N LYS A 20 4.41 22.77 0.79
CA LYS A 20 3.23 23.56 0.44
C LYS A 20 2.64 23.08 -0.88
N CYS A 21 1.32 22.90 -0.93
CA CYS A 21 0.61 22.69 -2.18
C CYS A 21 0.51 24.00 -2.96
N GLU A 22 0.97 24.01 -4.19
CA GLU A 22 0.91 25.17 -5.08
C GLU A 22 -0.53 25.48 -5.56
N ILE A 23 -1.43 24.49 -5.50
CA ILE A 23 -2.81 24.64 -6.01
C ILE A 23 -3.76 25.17 -4.93
N CYS A 24 -3.65 24.68 -3.69
CA CYS A 24 -4.55 25.08 -2.59
C CYS A 24 -3.85 25.65 -1.35
N GLY A 25 -2.52 25.82 -1.39
CA GLY A 25 -1.75 26.37 -0.28
C GLY A 25 -1.58 25.46 0.94
N ARG A 26 -2.20 24.28 0.98
CA ARG A 26 -2.14 23.35 2.12
C ARG A 26 -0.71 22.85 2.36
N MET A 27 -0.27 22.89 3.63
CA MET A 27 1.00 22.31 4.06
C MET A 27 0.86 20.80 4.27
N THR A 28 1.86 20.03 3.82
CA THR A 28 1.92 18.58 4.00
C THR A 28 3.25 18.17 4.62
N PRO A 29 3.29 17.18 5.51
CA PRO A 29 4.47 16.91 6.35
C PRO A 29 5.66 16.28 5.60
N ASN A 30 5.43 15.70 4.42
CA ASN A 30 6.49 15.12 3.59
C ASN A 30 6.06 15.03 2.12
N ARG A 31 7.02 14.68 1.24
CA ARG A 31 6.77 14.56 -0.21
C ARG A 31 5.77 13.46 -0.59
N VAL A 32 5.66 12.39 0.21
CA VAL A 32 4.70 11.30 -0.06
C VAL A 32 3.26 11.75 0.21
N ALA A 33 3.05 12.45 1.31
CA ALA A 33 1.79 13.07 1.67
C ALA A 33 1.42 14.14 0.63
N TYR A 34 2.37 14.98 0.22
CA TYR A 34 2.17 15.96 -0.85
C TYR A 34 1.65 15.33 -2.15
N ARG A 35 2.33 14.29 -2.66
CA ARG A 35 1.90 13.62 -3.90
C ARG A 35 0.51 13.00 -3.77
N SER A 36 0.23 12.37 -2.63
CA SER A 36 -1.07 11.77 -2.35
C SER A 36 -2.16 12.84 -2.29
N HIS A 37 -1.89 13.95 -1.61
CA HIS A 37 -2.77 15.11 -1.56
C HIS A 37 -3.04 15.67 -2.96
N LYS A 38 -1.99 15.98 -3.74
CA LYS A 38 -2.13 16.52 -5.11
C LYS A 38 -3.00 15.60 -5.97
N LYS A 39 -2.75 14.29 -5.95
CA LYS A 39 -3.52 13.30 -6.73
C LYS A 39 -4.99 13.21 -6.29
N ASN A 40 -5.28 13.26 -4.99
CA ASN A 40 -6.65 13.05 -4.52
C ASN A 40 -7.49 14.34 -4.50
N ALA A 41 -6.86 15.49 -4.23
CA ALA A 41 -7.55 16.78 -4.12
C ALA A 41 -7.64 17.51 -5.47
N HIS A 42 -6.61 17.38 -6.30
CA HIS A 42 -6.47 18.10 -7.57
C HIS A 42 -6.27 17.19 -8.78
N GLY A 43 -6.28 15.86 -8.58
CA GLY A 43 -6.19 14.93 -9.70
C GLY A 43 -7.51 14.85 -10.44
N ASP A 44 -7.41 14.65 -11.75
CA ASP A 44 -8.59 14.51 -12.60
C ASP A 44 -9.43 13.30 -12.19
N ARG A 45 -10.73 13.52 -12.06
CA ARG A 45 -11.70 12.50 -11.70
C ARG A 45 -12.15 11.77 -12.96
N ASN A 46 -11.26 10.97 -13.54
CA ASN A 46 -11.50 10.32 -14.84
C ASN A 46 -12.41 9.09 -14.76
N HIS A 47 -12.80 8.66 -13.55
CA HIS A 47 -13.64 7.49 -13.37
C HIS A 47 -15.06 7.92 -13.01
N LYS A 48 -15.92 8.05 -14.03
CA LYS A 48 -17.32 8.47 -13.88
C LYS A 48 -18.23 7.25 -13.68
N CYS A 49 -19.16 7.35 -12.75
CA CYS A 49 -20.27 6.41 -12.62
C CYS A 49 -21.33 6.70 -13.67
N GLU A 50 -21.67 5.70 -14.47
CA GLU A 50 -22.67 5.83 -15.52
C GLU A 50 -24.10 5.96 -14.97
N TRP A 51 -24.37 5.41 -13.78
CA TRP A 51 -25.71 5.46 -13.18
C TRP A 51 -26.05 6.78 -12.50
N CYS A 52 -25.10 7.43 -11.84
CA CYS A 52 -25.37 8.67 -11.10
C CYS A 52 -24.47 9.86 -11.48
N GLY A 53 -23.60 9.69 -12.48
CA GLY A 53 -22.71 10.75 -12.97
C GLY A 53 -21.57 11.15 -12.03
N LYS A 54 -21.49 10.57 -10.82
CA LYS A 54 -20.44 10.88 -9.85
C LYS A 54 -19.07 10.46 -10.37
N SER A 55 -18.08 11.34 -10.20
CA SER A 55 -16.72 11.12 -10.70
C SER A 55 -15.74 10.86 -9.56
N PHE A 56 -14.83 9.91 -9.78
CA PHE A 56 -13.87 9.41 -8.81
C PHE A 56 -12.45 9.52 -9.34
N THR A 57 -11.48 9.70 -8.43
CA THR A 57 -10.05 9.79 -8.77
C THR A 57 -9.39 8.42 -9.01
N LYS A 58 -10.05 7.32 -8.61
CA LYS A 58 -9.54 5.95 -8.75
C LYS A 58 -10.64 5.01 -9.26
N ALA A 59 -10.27 4.09 -10.14
CA ALA A 59 -11.19 3.06 -10.64
C ALA A 59 -11.73 2.16 -9.51
N LEU A 60 -10.87 1.82 -8.53
CA LEU A 60 -11.29 0.99 -7.39
C LEU A 60 -12.42 1.64 -6.59
N THR A 61 -12.30 2.95 -6.30
CA THR A 61 -13.34 3.67 -5.56
C THR A 61 -14.64 3.79 -6.34
N LEU A 62 -14.56 3.89 -7.68
CA LEU A 62 -15.75 3.81 -8.53
C LEU A 62 -16.39 2.41 -8.44
N ARG A 63 -15.61 1.33 -8.48
CA ARG A 63 -16.13 -0.04 -8.39
C ARG A 63 -16.81 -0.30 -7.04
N GLU A 64 -16.20 0.08 -5.92
CA GLU A 64 -16.82 -0.02 -4.60
C GLU A 64 -18.11 0.83 -4.50
N HIS A 65 -18.11 2.01 -5.11
CA HIS A 65 -19.30 2.86 -5.18
C HIS A 65 -20.45 2.19 -5.97
N VAL A 66 -20.15 1.67 -7.17
CA VAL A 66 -21.09 0.94 -8.04
C VAL A 66 -21.66 -0.28 -7.29
N ALA A 67 -20.78 -1.06 -6.66
CA ALA A 67 -21.14 -2.23 -5.87
C ALA A 67 -22.08 -1.89 -4.70
N SER A 68 -21.77 -0.84 -3.95
CA SER A 68 -22.53 -0.47 -2.75
C SER A 68 -23.83 0.30 -3.01
N ARG A 69 -23.89 1.11 -4.07
CA ARG A 69 -25.00 2.05 -4.29
C ARG A 69 -25.98 1.65 -5.37
N HIS A 70 -25.63 0.68 -6.21
CA HIS A 70 -26.42 0.38 -7.39
C HIS A 70 -26.62 -1.12 -7.64
N THR A 71 -25.57 -1.95 -7.55
CA THR A 71 -25.75 -3.40 -7.83
C THR A 71 -25.98 -4.25 -6.59
N GLY A 72 -25.59 -3.78 -5.41
CA GLY A 72 -25.53 -4.62 -4.22
C GLY A 72 -24.46 -5.72 -4.28
N ALA A 73 -23.57 -5.71 -5.28
CA ALA A 73 -22.50 -6.68 -5.40
C ALA A 73 -21.54 -6.59 -4.20
N THR A 74 -21.01 -7.73 -3.78
CA THR A 74 -19.96 -7.79 -2.75
C THR A 74 -18.63 -8.14 -3.41
N LEU A 75 -17.58 -7.42 -3.02
CA LEU A 75 -16.26 -7.47 -3.66
C LEU A 75 -15.22 -8.12 -2.75
N TYR A 76 -15.46 -8.10 -1.44
CA TYR A 76 -14.52 -8.53 -0.43
C TYR A 76 -15.18 -9.55 0.49
N SER A 77 -14.53 -10.70 0.69
CA SER A 77 -14.98 -11.73 1.62
C SER A 77 -14.12 -11.74 2.88
N CYS A 78 -14.74 -12.03 4.02
CA CYS A 78 -13.98 -12.35 5.21
C CYS A 78 -13.34 -13.74 5.05
N SER A 79 -12.06 -13.86 5.39
CA SER A 79 -11.36 -15.16 5.36
C SER A 79 -11.74 -16.08 6.52
N PHE A 80 -12.42 -15.57 7.53
CA PHE A 80 -12.74 -16.28 8.78
C PHE A 80 -14.23 -16.63 8.92
N CYS A 81 -15.08 -16.09 8.04
CA CYS A 81 -16.52 -16.34 8.06
C CYS A 81 -17.14 -16.06 6.68
N PRO A 82 -18.37 -16.53 6.39
CA PRO A 82 -18.98 -16.35 5.08
C PRO A 82 -19.47 -14.92 4.78
N LYS A 83 -19.21 -13.94 5.66
CA LYS A 83 -19.66 -12.56 5.44
C LYS A 83 -18.89 -11.89 4.30
N THR A 84 -19.63 -11.18 3.47
CA THR A 84 -19.10 -10.43 2.32
C THR A 84 -19.43 -8.95 2.43
N PHE A 85 -18.61 -8.11 1.78
CA PHE A 85 -18.63 -6.66 1.89
C PHE A 85 -18.40 -6.02 0.53
N ASN A 86 -18.98 -4.84 0.33
CA ASN A 86 -18.79 -4.02 -0.87
C ASN A 86 -17.60 -3.04 -0.78
N SER A 87 -16.93 -2.96 0.38
CA SER A 87 -15.73 -2.14 0.58
C SER A 87 -14.67 -2.84 1.42
N ASN A 88 -13.41 -2.66 1.04
CA ASN A 88 -12.27 -3.25 1.74
C ASN A 88 -12.14 -2.75 3.19
N ALA A 89 -12.42 -1.46 3.43
CA ALA A 89 -12.33 -0.88 4.76
C ALA A 89 -13.35 -1.50 5.73
N ASN A 90 -14.56 -1.78 5.23
CA ASN A 90 -15.63 -2.41 6.01
C ASN A 90 -15.27 -3.86 6.36
N MET A 91 -14.77 -4.62 5.38
CA MET A 91 -14.29 -6.00 5.62
C MET A 91 -13.14 -6.02 6.64
N HIS A 92 -12.14 -5.14 6.51
CA HIS A 92 -11.03 -5.09 7.47
C HIS A 92 -11.47 -4.71 8.89
N SER A 93 -12.40 -3.76 9.00
CA SER A 93 -12.97 -3.37 10.29
C SER A 93 -13.75 -4.51 10.92
N HIS A 94 -14.49 -5.27 10.12
CA HIS A 94 -15.19 -6.47 10.54
C HIS A 94 -14.22 -7.55 11.04
N GLN A 95 -13.17 -7.87 10.28
CA GLN A 95 -12.15 -8.84 10.70
C GLN A 95 -11.51 -8.44 12.04
N LYS A 96 -11.11 -7.18 12.18
CA LYS A 96 -10.49 -6.70 13.42
C LYS A 96 -11.42 -6.80 14.64
N LYS A 97 -12.72 -6.52 14.47
CA LYS A 97 -13.69 -6.45 15.59
C LYS A 97 -14.34 -7.78 15.92
N MET A 98 -14.71 -8.56 14.90
CA MET A 98 -15.46 -9.82 15.06
C MET A 98 -14.55 -11.04 15.09
N HIS A 99 -13.33 -10.94 14.55
CA HIS A 99 -12.34 -12.00 14.49
C HIS A 99 -11.01 -11.55 15.13
N PRO A 100 -10.99 -11.03 16.37
CA PRO A 100 -9.78 -10.42 16.94
C PRO A 100 -8.61 -11.40 17.08
N VAL A 101 -8.88 -12.66 17.44
CA VAL A 101 -7.85 -13.70 17.60
C VAL A 101 -7.22 -14.05 16.26
N GLU A 102 -8.05 -14.36 15.26
CA GLU A 102 -7.60 -14.72 13.92
C GLU A 102 -6.95 -13.54 13.20
N TRP A 103 -7.44 -12.31 13.42
CA TRP A 103 -6.85 -11.08 12.90
C TRP A 103 -5.45 -10.82 13.45
N LEU A 104 -5.24 -11.03 14.75
CA LEU A 104 -3.91 -10.92 15.37
C LEU A 104 -2.98 -12.00 14.82
N ALA A 105 -3.42 -13.25 14.75
CA ALA A 105 -2.64 -14.36 14.19
C ALA A 105 -2.29 -14.14 12.70
N ALA A 106 -3.22 -13.60 11.90
CA ALA A 106 -2.99 -13.25 10.50
C ALA A 106 -2.04 -12.05 10.32
N LYS A 107 -1.91 -11.18 11.33
CA LYS A 107 -0.93 -10.10 11.32
C LYS A 107 0.47 -10.59 11.68
N THR A 108 0.61 -11.43 12.70
CA THR A 108 1.91 -11.96 13.12
C THR A 108 2.55 -12.79 12.01
N SER A 109 1.76 -13.58 11.28
CA SER A 109 2.23 -14.35 10.11
C SER A 109 2.68 -13.48 8.92
N LYS A 110 2.11 -12.28 8.74
CA LYS A 110 2.61 -11.29 7.76
C LYS A 110 3.93 -10.63 8.20
N GLU A 111 4.15 -10.48 9.50
CA GLU A 111 5.40 -9.94 10.06
C GLU A 111 6.53 -10.98 10.00
N THR A 112 6.26 -12.25 10.31
CA THR A 112 7.26 -13.33 10.19
C THR A 112 7.64 -13.59 8.73
N SER A 113 6.71 -13.48 7.78
CA SER A 113 6.99 -13.54 6.34
C SER A 113 7.90 -12.40 5.85
N LYS A 114 7.88 -11.26 6.55
CA LYS A 114 8.75 -10.10 6.25
C LYS A 114 10.11 -10.21 6.98
N ALA A 115 10.17 -10.90 8.12
CA ALA A 115 11.39 -11.16 8.88
C ALA A 115 12.23 -12.31 8.31
N LYS A 116 11.61 -13.39 7.80
CA LYS A 116 12.31 -14.56 7.23
C LYS A 116 13.05 -14.29 5.92
N ALA A 117 12.88 -13.11 5.33
CA ALA A 117 13.68 -12.65 4.18
C ALA A 117 15.01 -11.99 4.58
N ARG A 118 15.40 -12.04 5.87
CA ARG A 118 16.63 -11.47 6.40
C ARG A 118 17.30 -12.43 7.39
N GLU A 119 17.69 -13.61 6.90
CA GLU A 119 18.73 -14.41 7.54
C GLU A 119 20.03 -14.21 6.74
N PRO A 120 21.14 -13.79 7.37
CA PRO A 120 22.46 -13.75 6.76
C PRO A 120 23.04 -15.17 6.75
N GLY A 121 23.24 -15.73 5.55
CA GLY A 121 24.06 -16.93 5.41
C GLY A 121 25.53 -16.60 5.72
N SER A 122 26.00 -17.04 6.89
CA SER A 122 27.33 -17.64 7.05
C SER A 122 27.52 -18.67 5.94
N GLY A 123 28.63 -18.80 5.23
CA GLY A 123 30.01 -18.38 5.44
C GLY A 123 30.81 -19.51 4.80
N GLU A 124 31.75 -19.21 3.91
CA GLU A 124 32.81 -20.15 3.53
C GLU A 124 34.03 -19.31 3.13
N VAL A 125 35.10 -19.59 3.87
CA VAL A 125 36.46 -19.13 3.65
C VAL A 125 37.09 -20.13 2.70
N GLU A 126 37.61 -19.68 1.57
CA GLU A 126 38.71 -20.37 0.89
C GLU A 126 39.72 -19.31 0.43
N SER A 127 40.83 -19.32 1.15
CA SER A 127 42.14 -18.77 0.80
C SER A 127 42.89 -19.80 -0.06
N GLU A 128 43.61 -19.33 -1.08
CA GLU A 128 44.85 -19.84 -1.70
C GLU A 128 45.03 -19.01 -3.00
N ASP A 129 45.80 -17.93 -2.96
CA ASP A 129 47.17 -17.83 -3.51
C ASP A 129 47.35 -18.33 -4.96
N ASP A 130 47.75 -17.44 -5.85
CA ASP A 130 48.86 -17.71 -6.77
C ASP A 130 49.40 -16.38 -7.33
N SER A 131 50.71 -16.20 -7.19
CA SER A 131 51.49 -15.14 -7.82
C SER A 131 51.79 -15.48 -9.28
N ILE A 132 51.92 -14.48 -10.17
CA ILE A 132 53.03 -14.21 -11.13
C ILE A 132 52.49 -13.29 -12.25
N ASP A 133 52.97 -12.04 -12.34
CA ASP A 133 54.03 -11.52 -13.24
C ASP A 133 53.63 -11.37 -14.72
N THR A 134 53.41 -10.13 -15.14
CA THR A 134 54.21 -9.42 -16.17
C THR A 134 53.85 -7.94 -16.23
#